data_AF-A0AAV6BUG7-F1
#
_entry.id   AF-A0AAV6BUG7-F1
#
_cell.length_a   1.000
_cell.length_b   1.000
_cell.length_c   1.000
_cell.angle_alpha   90.00
_cell.angle_beta   90.00
_cell.angle_gamma   90.00
#
_symmetry.space_group_name_H-M   'P 1'
#
loop_
_entity.id
_entity.type
_entity.pdbx_description
1 polymer ?
#
loop_
_entity_poly.entity_id
_entity_poly.type
_entity_poly.pdbx_seq_one_letter_code
_entity_poly.pdbx_strand_id
1 'polypeptide(L)'
;MPEPATGGARGHDRSRTSGRPRLLARLVLWSALAFLLNLAWEIAQVRLYTLWDTTSGLGIASALLHCSLGDVLIALAMHAVAAVALRRWDWPASRPWTGGAIVVVGATAFTAWSEWYNVYRAGNWGYAAGMPLIFGIGASPLLQWVIVPVAIVGVVRALDPMLFGTRTAREPVSAQGHRNRPT
;
A
#
# COMPACT_ATOMS: atom_id res chain seq x y z
N MET A 1 -60.97 -12.95 -17.47
CA MET A 1 -60.33 -12.80 -16.15
C MET A 1 -60.57 -14.08 -15.38
N PRO A 2 -59.56 -14.68 -14.71
CA PRO A 2 -58.64 -13.97 -13.80
C PRO A 2 -57.16 -13.92 -14.23
N GLU A 3 -56.44 -13.13 -13.44
CA GLU A 3 -55.09 -12.54 -13.49
C GLU A 3 -53.90 -13.50 -13.68
N PRO A 4 -52.84 -13.12 -14.44
CA PRO A 4 -51.51 -13.68 -14.24
C PRO A 4 -50.76 -12.90 -13.14
N ALA A 5 -50.24 -13.65 -12.17
CA ALA A 5 -49.50 -13.16 -11.03
C ALA A 5 -48.22 -12.38 -11.41
N THR A 6 -48.09 -11.27 -10.70
CA THR A 6 -46.96 -10.38 -10.48
C THR A 6 -45.59 -11.06 -10.28
N GLY A 7 -44.53 -10.32 -10.66
CA GLY A 7 -43.42 -10.14 -9.71
C GLY A 7 -42.06 -10.79 -9.98
N GLY A 8 -41.57 -10.80 -11.22
CA GLY A 8 -40.15 -11.09 -11.50
C GLY A 8 -39.25 -9.87 -11.29
N ALA A 9 -39.16 -9.35 -10.06
CA ALA A 9 -38.22 -8.27 -9.74
C ALA A 9 -36.78 -8.79 -9.85
N ARG A 10 -36.09 -8.34 -10.90
CA ARG A 10 -34.65 -8.54 -11.13
C ARG A 10 -33.86 -8.13 -9.89
N GLY A 11 -33.31 -9.12 -9.19
CA GLY A 11 -32.22 -8.94 -8.25
C GLY A 11 -30.93 -8.63 -9.00
N HIS A 12 -30.85 -7.47 -9.65
CA HIS A 12 -29.60 -6.95 -10.20
C HIS A 12 -28.99 -5.97 -9.20
N ASP A 13 -27.76 -6.28 -8.79
CA ASP A 13 -26.75 -5.31 -8.39
C ASP A 13 -26.80 -4.72 -6.97
N ARG A 14 -26.70 -5.57 -5.93
CA ARG A 14 -26.22 -5.15 -4.59
C ARG A 14 -24.82 -5.66 -4.23
N SER A 15 -24.19 -6.47 -5.08
CA SER A 15 -22.90 -7.12 -4.77
C SER A 15 -21.69 -6.32 -5.24
N ARG A 16 -21.80 -5.46 -6.26
CA ARG A 16 -20.67 -4.66 -6.77
C ARG A 16 -20.33 -3.43 -5.92
N THR A 17 -21.31 -2.88 -5.19
CA THR A 17 -21.16 -1.62 -4.46
C THR A 17 -20.41 -1.76 -3.13
N SER A 18 -20.46 -2.93 -2.49
CA SER A 18 -19.84 -3.17 -1.17
C SER A 18 -18.31 -3.33 -1.20
N GLY A 19 -17.74 -3.63 -2.38
CA GLY A 19 -16.29 -3.83 -2.56
C GLY A 19 -15.49 -2.53 -2.75
N ARG A 20 -16.09 -1.49 -3.36
CA ARG A 20 -15.40 -0.23 -3.68
C ARG A 20 -14.91 0.52 -2.43
N PRO A 21 -15.72 0.70 -1.36
CA PRO A 21 -15.26 1.39 -0.16
C PRO A 21 -14.10 0.66 0.54
N ARG A 22 -14.09 -0.68 0.52
CA ARG A 22 -13.02 -1.47 1.12
C ARG A 22 -11.72 -1.37 0.32
N LEU A 23 -11.82 -1.38 -1.01
CA LEU A 23 -10.68 -1.15 -1.88
C LEU A 23 -10.09 0.24 -1.64
N LEU A 24 -10.92 1.28 -1.62
CA LEU A 24 -10.47 2.65 -1.36
C LEU A 24 -9.81 2.76 0.01
N ALA A 25 -10.41 2.21 1.05
CA ALA A 25 -9.80 2.19 2.38
C ALA A 25 -8.44 1.48 2.42
N ARG A 26 -8.29 0.36 1.69
CA ARG A 26 -7.01 -0.35 1.57
C ARG A 26 -5.95 0.45 0.82
N LEU A 27 -6.34 1.11 -0.27
CA LEU A 27 -5.43 1.97 -1.03
C LEU A 27 -5.03 3.21 -0.23
N VAL A 28 -5.96 3.83 0.49
CA VAL A 28 -5.66 4.96 1.40
C VAL A 28 -4.72 4.53 2.51
N LEU A 29 -4.96 3.38 3.14
CA LEU A 29 -4.07 2.84 4.16
C LEU A 29 -2.67 2.57 3.59
N TRP A 30 -2.60 1.93 2.42
CA TRP A 30 -1.33 1.66 1.73
C TRP A 30 -0.56 2.96 1.43
N SER A 31 -1.22 3.96 0.85
CA SER A 31 -0.62 5.26 0.54
C SER A 31 -0.17 6.02 1.79
N ALA A 32 -0.98 6.00 2.85
CA ALA A 32 -0.64 6.67 4.10
C ALA A 32 0.59 6.04 4.76
N LEU A 33 0.65 4.70 4.81
CA LEU A 33 1.81 3.99 5.33
C LEU A 33 3.04 4.22 4.46
N ALA A 34 2.90 4.17 3.13
CA ALA A 34 3.98 4.48 2.20
C ALA A 34 4.50 5.90 2.41
N PHE A 35 3.62 6.90 2.52
CA PHE A 35 4.03 8.28 2.74
C PHE A 35 4.81 8.43 4.06
N LEU A 36 4.26 7.94 5.17
CA LEU A 36 4.86 8.12 6.49
C LEU A 36 6.21 7.39 6.61
N LEU A 37 6.30 6.15 6.11
CA LEU A 37 7.52 5.36 6.20
C LEU A 37 8.61 5.86 5.26
N ASN A 38 8.27 6.24 4.03
CA ASN A 38 9.25 6.83 3.11
C ASN A 38 9.69 8.22 3.60
N LEU A 39 8.79 9.06 4.12
CA LEU A 39 9.19 10.35 4.70
C LEU A 39 10.13 10.18 5.89
N ALA A 40 9.84 9.24 6.79
CA ALA A 40 10.73 8.92 7.91
C ALA A 40 12.10 8.41 7.42
N TRP A 41 12.10 7.59 6.36
CA TRP A 41 13.33 7.09 5.73
C TRP A 41 14.16 8.22 5.13
N GLU A 42 13.54 9.08 4.32
CA GLU A 42 14.16 10.23 3.68
C GLU A 42 14.78 11.18 4.71
N ILE A 43 14.05 11.51 5.79
CA ILE A 43 14.58 12.33 6.88
C ILE A 43 15.81 11.69 7.52
N ALA A 44 15.79 10.37 7.74
CA ALA A 44 16.90 9.66 8.36
C ALA A 44 18.14 9.63 7.46
N GLN A 45 17.96 9.62 6.15
CA GLN A 45 19.03 9.39 5.16
C GLN A 45 19.45 10.66 4.40
N VAL A 46 18.78 11.80 4.61
CA VAL A 46 19.03 13.05 3.88
C VAL A 46 20.50 13.50 3.89
N ARG A 47 21.23 13.21 4.98
CA ARG A 47 22.66 13.54 5.13
C ARG A 47 23.59 12.73 4.23
N LEU A 48 23.10 11.67 3.60
CA LEU A 48 23.85 10.90 2.61
C LEU A 48 23.86 11.58 1.23
N TYR A 49 23.08 12.64 1.03
CA TYR A 49 23.02 13.39 -0.22
C TYR A 49 23.69 14.76 -0.07
N THR A 50 24.27 15.25 -1.18
CA THR A 50 24.90 16.58 -1.22
C THR A 50 23.90 17.72 -0.97
N LEU A 51 22.60 17.47 -1.20
CA LEU A 51 21.52 18.44 -0.98
C LEU A 51 21.51 19.01 0.43
N TRP A 52 21.95 18.24 1.42
CA TRP A 52 22.04 18.70 2.81
C TRP A 52 22.94 19.93 2.97
N ASP A 53 24.05 19.98 2.22
CA ASP A 53 25.03 21.07 2.31
C ASP A 53 24.78 22.16 1.28
N THR A 54 24.13 21.84 0.15
CA THR A 54 23.98 22.75 -0.99
C THR A 54 22.67 23.53 -1.00
N THR A 55 21.72 23.23 -0.13
CA THR A 55 20.36 23.77 -0.21
C THR A 55 19.87 24.32 1.13
N SER A 56 18.98 25.33 1.07
CA SER A 56 18.35 25.91 2.26
C SER A 56 17.43 24.91 2.96
N GLY A 57 17.13 25.13 4.24
CA GLY A 57 16.23 24.25 5.00
C GLY A 57 14.85 24.06 4.37
N LEU A 58 14.28 25.10 3.75
CA LEU A 58 13.02 24.99 3.01
C LEU A 58 13.16 24.15 1.73
N GLY A 59 14.29 24.27 1.04
CA GLY A 59 14.58 23.44 -0.13
C GLY A 59 14.78 21.96 0.25
N ILE A 60 15.41 21.68 1.39
CA ILE A 60 15.49 20.32 1.95
C ILE A 60 14.09 19.78 2.24
N ALA A 61 13.25 20.55 2.95
CA ALA A 61 11.88 20.13 3.24
C ALA A 61 11.05 19.85 1.96
N SER A 62 11.19 20.70 0.94
CA SER A 62 10.56 20.52 -0.36
C SER A 62 11.05 19.24 -1.06
N ALA A 63 12.37 18.98 -1.03
CA ALA A 63 12.96 17.77 -1.60
C ALA A 63 12.45 16.51 -0.90
N LEU A 64 12.46 16.47 0.43
CA LEU A 64 11.95 15.35 1.23
C LEU A 64 10.48 15.04 0.90
N LEU A 65 9.65 16.08 0.79
CA LEU A 65 8.24 15.93 0.40
C LEU A 65 8.10 15.43 -1.03
N HIS A 66 8.86 15.99 -1.97
CA HIS A 66 8.83 15.57 -3.37
C HIS A 66 9.23 14.09 -3.53
N CYS A 67 10.33 13.67 -2.91
CA CYS A 67 10.80 12.28 -2.91
C CYS A 67 9.74 11.35 -2.30
N SER A 68 9.24 11.69 -1.11
CA SER A 68 8.22 10.87 -0.41
C SER A 68 6.94 10.72 -1.22
N LEU A 69 6.50 11.78 -1.92
CA LEU A 69 5.35 11.71 -2.81
C LEU A 69 5.63 10.85 -4.06
N GLY A 70 6.83 10.95 -4.63
CA GLY A 70 7.29 10.06 -5.70
C GLY A 70 7.25 8.59 -5.26
N ASP A 71 7.72 8.30 -4.05
CA ASP A 71 7.73 6.94 -3.50
C ASP A 71 6.32 6.39 -3.26
N VAL A 72 5.37 7.24 -2.85
CA VAL A 72 3.96 6.83 -2.78
C VAL A 72 3.45 6.40 -4.15
N LEU A 73 3.81 7.11 -5.22
CA LEU A 73 3.40 6.75 -6.58
C LEU A 73 4.03 5.41 -7.01
N ILE A 74 5.31 5.20 -6.74
CA ILE A 74 5.99 3.92 -7.03
C ILE A 74 5.34 2.79 -6.23
N ALA A 75 5.09 3.00 -4.94
CA ALA A 75 4.47 2.01 -4.06
C ALA A 75 3.05 1.65 -4.53
N LEU A 76 2.25 2.64 -4.96
CA LEU A 76 0.92 2.41 -5.52
C LEU A 76 0.97 1.69 -6.86
N ALA A 77 1.86 2.10 -7.76
CA ALA A 77 2.03 1.47 -9.06
C ALA A 77 2.41 0.00 -8.89
N MET A 78 3.38 -0.29 -8.04
CA MET A 78 3.81 -1.67 -7.77
C MET A 78 2.76 -2.47 -7.01
N HIS A 79 1.99 -1.85 -6.11
CA HIS A 79 0.82 -2.49 -5.51
C HIS A 79 -0.20 -2.89 -6.56
N ALA A 80 -0.48 -2.02 -7.54
CA ALA A 80 -1.41 -2.31 -8.63
C ALA A 80 -0.88 -3.42 -9.54
N VAL A 81 0.42 -3.42 -9.87
CA VAL A 81 1.07 -4.51 -10.63
C VAL A 81 0.92 -5.84 -9.89
N ALA A 82 1.22 -5.89 -8.60
CA ALA A 82 1.04 -7.09 -7.78
C ALA A 82 -0.44 -7.52 -7.74
N ALA A 83 -1.38 -6.58 -7.57
CA ALA A 83 -2.80 -6.87 -7.55
C ALA A 83 -3.30 -7.44 -8.88
N VAL A 84 -2.84 -6.93 -10.01
CA VAL A 84 -3.18 -7.43 -11.36
C VAL A 84 -2.57 -8.80 -11.58
N ALA A 85 -1.27 -8.97 -11.29
CA ALA A 85 -0.56 -10.24 -11.47
C ALA A 85 -1.17 -11.37 -10.62
N LEU A 86 -1.60 -11.07 -9.39
CA LEU A 86 -2.21 -12.03 -8.48
C LEU A 86 -3.73 -12.10 -8.59
N ARG A 87 -4.35 -11.23 -9.39
CA ARG A 87 -5.80 -11.01 -9.52
C ARG A 87 -6.49 -10.79 -8.17
N ARG A 88 -5.80 -10.09 -7.25
CA ARG A 88 -6.19 -9.89 -5.85
C ARG A 88 -5.74 -8.52 -5.34
N TRP A 89 -6.68 -7.59 -5.16
CA TRP A 89 -6.42 -6.29 -4.55
C TRP A 89 -6.16 -6.35 -3.04
N ASP A 90 -6.46 -7.49 -2.42
CA ASP A 90 -6.23 -7.76 -1.00
C ASP A 90 -4.93 -8.54 -0.76
N TRP A 91 -4.03 -8.59 -1.77
CA TRP A 91 -2.81 -9.37 -1.72
C TRP A 91 -1.92 -9.09 -0.50
N PRO A 92 -1.84 -7.88 0.12
CA PRO A 92 -1.02 -7.71 1.32
C PRO A 92 -1.47 -8.62 2.46
N ALA A 93 -2.78 -8.91 2.55
CA ALA A 93 -3.35 -9.86 3.50
C ALA A 93 -3.36 -11.30 2.95
N SER A 94 -3.80 -11.49 1.70
CA SER A 94 -4.07 -12.82 1.14
C SER A 94 -2.85 -13.53 0.53
N ARG A 95 -1.87 -12.78 -0.01
CA ARG A 95 -0.66 -13.27 -0.69
C ARG A 95 0.57 -12.37 -0.40
N PRO A 96 0.94 -12.20 0.89
CA PRO A 96 1.93 -11.21 1.31
C PRO A 96 3.31 -11.41 0.68
N TRP A 97 3.77 -12.66 0.60
CA TRP A 97 5.12 -12.99 0.14
C TRP A 97 5.26 -12.77 -1.36
N THR A 98 4.35 -13.33 -2.16
CA THR A 98 4.41 -13.18 -3.62
C THR A 98 4.16 -11.74 -4.05
N GLY A 99 3.16 -11.07 -3.47
CA GLY A 99 2.89 -9.67 -3.80
C GLY A 99 3.98 -8.72 -3.29
N GLY A 100 4.50 -8.98 -2.09
CA GLY A 100 5.65 -8.26 -1.54
C GLY A 100 6.90 -8.40 -2.40
N ALA A 101 7.20 -9.60 -2.89
CA ALA A 101 8.33 -9.82 -3.80
C ALA A 101 8.18 -9.03 -5.12
N ILE A 102 6.97 -8.98 -5.70
CA ILE A 102 6.71 -8.15 -6.89
C ILE A 102 6.99 -6.67 -6.59
N VAL A 103 6.50 -6.17 -5.45
CA VAL A 103 6.72 -4.78 -5.04
C VAL A 103 8.20 -4.48 -4.83
N VAL A 104 8.90 -5.31 -4.05
CA VAL A 104 10.32 -5.14 -3.74
C VAL A 104 11.14 -5.13 -5.03
N VAL A 105 10.99 -6.15 -5.88
CA VAL A 105 11.78 -6.26 -7.12
C VAL A 105 11.47 -5.11 -8.08
N GLY A 106 10.19 -4.85 -8.33
CA GLY A 106 9.77 -3.83 -9.29
C GLY A 106 10.17 -2.42 -8.87
N ALA A 107 9.95 -2.08 -7.59
CA ALA A 107 10.31 -0.76 -7.08
C ALA A 107 11.82 -0.57 -6.98
N THR A 108 12.57 -1.58 -6.51
CA THR A 108 14.04 -1.53 -6.50
C THR A 108 14.61 -1.32 -7.90
N ALA A 109 14.10 -2.04 -8.90
CA ALA A 109 14.54 -1.90 -10.28
C ALA A 109 14.24 -0.50 -10.84
N PHE A 110 13.03 0.02 -10.60
CA PHE A 110 12.66 1.37 -11.00
C PHE A 110 13.54 2.42 -10.33
N THR A 111 13.76 2.31 -9.02
CA THR A 111 14.57 3.25 -8.26
C THR A 111 16.05 3.20 -8.64
N ALA A 112 16.61 2.02 -8.92
CA ALA A 112 17.97 1.90 -9.44
C ALA A 112 18.12 2.67 -10.77
N TRP A 113 17.15 2.53 -11.67
CA TRP A 113 17.13 3.27 -12.93
C TRP A 113 16.94 4.78 -12.73
N SER A 114 16.02 5.19 -11.86
CA SER A 114 15.76 6.61 -11.61
C SER A 114 16.94 7.30 -10.94
N GLU A 115 17.60 6.63 -10.00
CA GLU A 115 18.83 7.12 -9.35
C GLU A 115 19.95 7.29 -10.37
N TRP A 116 20.20 6.27 -11.19
CA TRP A 116 21.19 6.35 -12.25
C TRP A 116 20.93 7.56 -13.17
N TYR A 117 19.68 7.72 -13.60
CA TYR A 117 19.30 8.82 -14.48
C TYR A 117 19.50 10.18 -13.79
N ASN A 118 19.01 10.36 -12.56
CA ASN A 118 19.06 11.65 -11.90
C ASN A 118 20.48 12.07 -11.51
N VAL A 119 21.33 11.11 -11.12
CA VAL A 119 22.72 11.38 -10.74
C VAL A 119 23.61 11.58 -11.96
N TYR A 120 23.57 10.65 -12.92
CA TYR A 120 24.56 10.62 -14.01
C TYR A 120 24.11 11.29 -15.31
N ARG A 121 22.80 11.47 -15.52
CA ARG A 121 22.26 12.07 -16.75
C ARG A 121 21.67 13.46 -16.50
N ALA A 122 20.81 13.61 -15.50
CA ALA A 122 20.16 14.88 -15.20
C ALA A 122 21.03 15.79 -14.31
N GLY A 123 21.83 15.21 -13.42
CA GLY A 123 22.61 15.96 -12.43
C GLY A 123 21.72 16.65 -11.39
N ASN A 124 20.53 16.11 -11.11
CA ASN A 124 19.57 16.72 -10.18
C ASN A 124 20.04 16.62 -8.72
N TRP A 125 20.76 15.55 -8.38
CA TRP A 125 21.38 15.36 -7.07
C TRP A 125 22.65 14.51 -7.16
N GLY A 126 23.42 14.52 -6.08
CA GLY A 126 24.64 13.73 -5.94
C GLY A 126 24.75 13.09 -4.56
N TYR A 127 25.65 12.11 -4.49
CA TYR A 127 25.93 11.38 -3.26
C TYR A 127 27.01 12.08 -2.44
N ALA A 128 26.80 12.21 -1.14
CA ALA A 128 27.83 12.64 -0.22
C ALA A 128 28.87 11.52 -0.02
N ALA A 129 30.07 11.87 0.46
CA ALA A 129 31.16 10.91 0.67
C ALA A 129 30.80 9.74 1.60
N GLY A 130 29.83 9.93 2.49
CA GLY A 130 29.36 8.89 3.41
C GLY A 130 28.38 7.88 2.80
N MET A 131 27.91 8.06 1.56
CA MET A 131 26.91 7.18 0.97
C MET A 131 27.54 5.90 0.44
N PRO A 132 27.15 4.72 0.96
CA PRO A 132 27.59 3.46 0.38
C PRO A 132 26.99 3.29 -1.02
N LEU A 133 27.78 2.76 -1.95
CA LEU A 133 27.37 2.56 -3.34
C LEU A 133 27.33 1.07 -3.69
N ILE A 134 26.29 0.67 -4.43
CA ILE A 134 26.12 -0.66 -5.02
C ILE A 134 26.11 -0.47 -6.53
N PHE A 135 27.16 -0.93 -7.20
CA PHE A 135 27.35 -0.72 -8.66
C PHE A 135 27.25 0.76 -9.08
N GLY A 136 27.69 1.68 -8.22
CA GLY A 136 27.61 3.13 -8.46
C GLY A 136 26.27 3.78 -8.05
N ILE A 137 25.26 3.00 -7.67
CA ILE A 137 23.97 3.50 -7.20
C ILE A 137 23.96 3.58 -5.68
N GLY A 138 23.36 4.63 -5.13
CA GLY A 138 23.19 4.80 -3.69
C GLY A 138 22.54 3.59 -3.03
N ALA A 139 23.14 3.06 -1.96
CA ALA A 139 22.60 1.89 -1.27
C ALA A 139 21.31 2.21 -0.49
N SER A 140 21.21 3.41 0.07
CA SER A 140 20.04 3.85 0.85
C SER A 140 18.71 3.75 0.09
N PRO A 141 18.55 4.35 -1.11
CA PRO A 141 17.29 4.27 -1.86
C PRO A 141 16.96 2.84 -2.32
N LEU A 142 17.96 1.96 -2.50
CA LEU A 142 17.71 0.54 -2.79
C LEU A 142 17.22 -0.20 -1.53
N LEU A 143 17.83 0.08 -0.37
CA LEU A 143 17.48 -0.57 0.89
C LEU A 143 16.08 -0.17 1.38
N GLN A 144 15.64 1.04 1.05
CA GLN A 144 14.28 1.53 1.28
C GLN A 144 13.24 0.56 0.73
N TRP A 145 13.41 0.09 -0.50
CA TRP A 145 12.48 -0.82 -1.15
C TRP A 145 12.52 -2.26 -0.65
N VAL A 146 13.48 -2.59 0.20
CA VAL A 146 13.49 -3.86 0.94
C VAL A 146 12.75 -3.70 2.28
N ILE A 147 13.02 -2.62 3.01
CA ILE A 147 12.52 -2.45 4.39
C ILE A 147 11.09 -1.90 4.41
N VAL A 148 10.80 -0.84 3.65
CA VAL A 148 9.51 -0.15 3.69
C VAL A 148 8.36 -1.05 3.23
N PRO A 149 8.42 -1.76 2.09
CA PRO A 149 7.31 -2.63 1.68
C PRO A 149 7.03 -3.77 2.67
N VAL A 150 8.08 -4.33 3.30
CA VAL A 150 7.93 -5.37 4.33
C VAL A 150 7.19 -4.82 5.54
N ALA A 151 7.56 -3.62 6.00
CA ALA A 151 6.88 -2.95 7.10
C ALA A 151 5.41 -2.64 6.76
N ILE A 152 5.12 -2.10 5.58
CA ILE A 152 3.75 -1.81 5.14
C ILE A 152 2.91 -3.10 5.12
N VAL A 153 3.41 -4.17 4.50
CA VAL A 153 2.70 -5.45 4.45
C VAL A 153 2.45 -5.99 5.86
N GLY A 154 3.45 -5.91 6.75
CA GLY A 154 3.31 -6.31 8.16
C GLY A 154 2.18 -5.55 8.87
N VAL A 155 2.15 -4.22 8.75
CA VAL A 155 1.12 -3.38 9.36
C VAL A 155 -0.26 -3.65 8.75
N VAL A 156 -0.37 -3.73 7.43
CA VAL A 156 -1.65 -4.04 6.76
C VAL A 156 -2.19 -5.39 7.21
N ARG A 157 -1.33 -6.42 7.34
CA ARG A 157 -1.76 -7.73 7.84
C ARG A 157 -2.25 -7.69 9.27
N ALA A 158 -1.61 -6.90 10.13
CA ALA A 158 -2.02 -6.75 11.52
C ALA A 158 -3.39 -6.04 11.63
N LEU A 159 -3.66 -5.07 10.75
CA LEU A 159 -4.88 -4.28 10.78
C LEU A 159 -6.05 -4.89 9.99
N ASP A 160 -5.78 -5.78 9.01
CA ASP A 160 -6.83 -6.33 8.13
C ASP A 160 -7.99 -7.02 8.89
N PRO A 161 -7.74 -7.86 9.93
CA PRO A 161 -8.83 -8.46 10.72
C PRO A 161 -9.68 -7.43 11.48
N MET A 162 -9.08 -6.32 11.92
CA MET A 162 -9.76 -5.28 12.71
C MET A 162 -10.57 -4.33 11.82
N LEU A 163 -10.01 -3.97 10.66
CA LEU A 163 -10.59 -2.99 9.75
C LEU A 163 -11.58 -3.61 8.76
N PHE A 164 -11.35 -4.86 8.37
CA PHE A 164 -12.09 -5.52 7.28
C PHE A 164 -12.68 -6.88 7.67
N GLY A 165 -12.43 -7.37 8.89
CA GLY A 165 -13.02 -8.59 9.42
C GLY A 165 -14.55 -8.51 9.44
N THR A 166 -15.20 -9.60 9.03
CA THR A 166 -16.64 -9.75 9.15
C THR A 166 -16.99 -9.74 10.63
N ARG A 167 -17.78 -8.76 11.10
CA ARG A 167 -18.52 -8.92 12.36
C ARG A 167 -19.39 -10.16 12.19
N THR A 168 -18.96 -11.29 12.71
CA THR A 168 -19.88 -12.37 13.02
C THR A 168 -20.85 -11.76 14.01
N ALA A 169 -22.09 -11.54 13.56
CA ALA A 169 -23.16 -11.13 14.45
C ALA A 169 -23.13 -12.12 15.62
N ARG A 170 -22.97 -11.62 16.84
CA ARG A 170 -23.46 -12.35 18.01
C ARG A 170 -24.95 -12.54 17.77
N GLU A 171 -25.36 -13.68 17.24
CA GLU A 171 -26.74 -14.09 17.41
C GLU A 171 -26.94 -14.27 18.92
N PRO A 172 -27.85 -13.51 19.55
CA PRO A 172 -28.31 -13.89 20.87
C PRO A 172 -28.96 -15.26 20.70
N VAL A 173 -28.47 -16.26 21.43
CA VAL A 173 -29.12 -17.56 21.58
C VAL A 173 -30.59 -17.29 21.92
N SER A 174 -31.47 -17.48 20.93
CA SER A 174 -32.91 -17.45 21.12
C SER A 174 -33.23 -18.59 22.07
N ALA A 175 -33.69 -18.24 23.27
CA ALA A 175 -34.22 -19.17 24.25
C ALA A 175 -35.47 -19.85 23.67
N GLN A 176 -35.25 -20.93 22.93
CA GLN A 176 -36.29 -21.84 22.46
C GLN A 176 -36.42 -22.94 23.53
N GLY A 177 -37.26 -22.68 24.52
CA GLY A 177 -37.40 -23.58 25.67
C GLY A 177 -38.68 -23.38 26.47
N HIS A 178 -39.84 -23.38 25.79
CA HIS A 178 -41.06 -24.13 26.19
C HIS A 178 -42.29 -23.53 25.51
N ARG A 179 -42.75 -24.20 24.47
CA ARG A 179 -44.18 -24.32 24.19
C ARG A 179 -44.41 -25.66 23.53
N ASN A 180 -45.18 -26.50 24.22
CA ASN A 180 -46.03 -27.61 23.76
C ASN A 180 -46.41 -28.41 25.03
N ARG A 181 -47.67 -28.68 25.37
CA ARG A 181 -48.91 -28.75 24.58
C ARG A 181 -50.15 -28.81 25.52
N PRO A 182 -51.38 -28.79 24.98
CA PRO A 182 -52.64 -28.65 25.72
C PRO A 182 -53.25 -29.99 26.16
N THR A 183 -54.02 -29.93 27.25
CA THR A 183 -55.29 -30.66 27.51
C THR A 183 -56.05 -29.87 28.57
#